data_AF-A0A2H6N080-F1
#
_entry.id   AF-A0A2H6N080-F1
#
_cell.length_a   1.000
_cell.length_b   1.000
_cell.length_c   1.000
_cell.angle_alpha   90.00
_cell.angle_beta   90.00
_cell.angle_gamma   90.00
#
_symmetry.space_group_name_H-M   'P 1'
#
loop_
_entity.id
_entity.type
_entity.pdbx_description
1 polymer ?
#
loop_
_entity_poly.entity_id
_entity_poly.type
_entity_poly.pdbx_seq_one_letter_code
_entity_poly.pdbx_strand_id
1 'polypeptide(L)'
;VIEISKVNSSLPQQEIIVYLAMYVRSQPSLFAEMLRLRIGLIIQVMATELARSLNCSGEEASESLMNLSPFDMKNLLHHILSGKEFGVERSSNIFTYARVYTHTHKHTHTS
;
A
#
# COMPACT_ATOMS: atom_id res chain seq x y z
N VAL A 1 -5.98 30.45 -0.81
CA VAL A 1 -7.02 29.59 -0.21
C VAL A 1 -6.81 28.18 -0.73
N ILE A 2 -5.84 27.45 -0.16
CA ILE A 2 -5.74 26.00 -0.37
C ILE A 2 -6.59 25.43 0.74
N GLU A 3 -7.78 25.00 0.36
CA GLU A 3 -8.91 24.83 1.24
C GLU A 3 -8.63 23.92 2.43
N ILE A 4 -9.19 24.38 3.56
CA ILE A 4 -9.47 23.65 4.78
C ILE A 4 -10.62 22.63 4.52
N SER A 5 -10.58 21.94 3.38
CA SER A 5 -11.46 20.82 2.99
C SER A 5 -10.71 19.48 2.99
N LYS A 6 -9.40 19.47 3.28
CA LYS A 6 -8.61 18.24 3.53
C LYS A 6 -8.56 17.82 5.00
N VAL A 7 -9.48 18.30 5.84
CA VAL A 7 -9.82 17.63 7.12
C VAL A 7 -10.68 16.43 6.81
N ASN A 8 -10.06 15.46 6.17
CA ASN A 8 -10.44 14.05 6.10
C ASN A 8 -9.15 13.41 5.63
N SER A 9 -8.29 13.06 6.59
CA SER A 9 -7.15 12.18 6.35
C SER A 9 -7.58 11.11 5.36
N SER A 10 -6.97 11.10 4.17
CA SER A 10 -7.40 10.31 3.02
C SER A 10 -7.75 8.89 3.49
N LEU A 11 -8.89 8.33 3.08
CA LEU A 11 -9.36 6.98 3.43
C LEU A 11 -8.23 5.92 3.63
N PRO A 12 -7.19 5.85 2.77
CA PRO A 12 -6.07 4.91 2.94
C PRO A 12 -5.23 5.10 4.22
N GLN A 13 -5.03 6.33 4.69
CA GLN A 13 -4.22 6.62 5.87
C GLN A 13 -4.89 6.11 7.15
N GLN A 14 -6.22 6.29 7.25
CA GLN A 14 -6.98 5.80 8.39
C GLN A 14 -7.08 4.27 8.36
N GLU A 15 -7.31 3.69 7.19
CA GLU A 15 -7.33 2.23 7.02
C GLU A 15 -6.00 1.58 7.41
N ILE A 16 -4.87 2.17 7.01
CA ILE A 16 -3.53 1.70 7.41
C ILE A 16 -3.36 1.74 8.94
N ILE A 17 -3.82 2.80 9.61
CA ILE A 17 -3.74 2.89 11.09
C ILE A 17 -4.58 1.80 11.75
N VAL A 18 -5.79 1.54 11.24
CA VAL A 18 -6.66 0.46 11.75
C VAL A 18 -5.97 -0.89 11.60
N TYR A 19 -5.41 -1.18 10.43
CA TYR A 19 -4.69 -2.43 10.22
C TYR A 19 -3.43 -2.56 11.07
N LEU A 20 -2.66 -1.48 11.23
CA LEU A 20 -1.52 -1.46 12.15
C LEU A 20 -1.95 -1.75 13.59
N ALA A 21 -3.01 -1.10 14.08
CA ALA A 21 -3.54 -1.36 15.42
C ALA A 21 -4.02 -2.81 15.59
N MET A 22 -4.60 -3.41 14.55
CA MET A 22 -4.96 -4.83 14.54
C MET A 22 -3.73 -5.72 14.59
N TYR A 23 -2.67 -5.42 13.81
CA TYR A 23 -1.45 -6.22 13.78
C TYR A 23 -0.64 -6.11 15.07
N VAL A 24 -0.55 -4.94 15.70
CA VAL A 24 0.11 -4.78 17.00
C VAL A 24 -0.51 -5.71 18.06
N ARG A 25 -1.84 -5.89 18.02
CA ARG A 25 -2.55 -6.78 18.95
C ARG A 25 -2.47 -8.26 18.56
N SER A 26 -2.63 -8.57 17.29
CA SER A 26 -2.78 -9.97 16.82
C SER A 26 -1.46 -10.65 16.44
N GLN A 27 -0.45 -9.87 16.04
CA GLN A 27 0.85 -10.34 15.54
C GLN A 27 1.97 -9.39 16.00
N PRO A 28 2.23 -9.28 17.31
CA PRO A 28 3.22 -8.33 17.85
C PRO A 28 4.65 -8.60 17.36
N SER A 29 4.97 -9.82 16.93
CA SER A 29 6.28 -10.18 16.37
C SER A 29 6.64 -9.43 15.08
N LEU A 30 5.66 -8.91 14.33
CA LEU A 30 5.89 -8.04 13.16
C LEU A 30 6.56 -6.71 13.55
N PHE A 31 6.51 -6.37 14.83
CA PHE A 31 7.04 -5.13 15.39
C PHE A 31 8.15 -5.40 16.41
N ALA A 32 8.69 -6.62 16.45
CA ALA A 32 9.88 -6.90 17.24
C ALA A 32 10.99 -5.91 16.86
N GLU A 33 11.66 -5.32 17.85
CA GLU A 33 12.67 -4.26 17.65
C GLU A 33 12.15 -2.91 17.10
N MET A 34 10.84 -2.74 16.90
CA MET A 34 10.26 -1.47 16.44
C MET A 34 9.82 -0.60 17.63
N LEU A 35 10.58 0.47 17.91
CA LEU A 35 10.26 1.42 18.99
C LEU A 35 9.18 2.45 18.62
N ARG A 36 8.98 2.71 17.32
CA ARG A 36 7.99 3.67 16.82
C ARG A 36 7.58 3.34 15.38
N LEU A 37 6.35 3.67 15.02
CA LEU A 37 5.83 3.52 13.66
C LEU A 37 5.69 4.88 12.98
N ARG A 38 6.30 5.02 11.79
CA ARG A 38 6.16 6.21 10.94
C ARG A 38 5.30 5.88 9.73
N ILE A 39 4.02 6.24 9.81
CA ILE A 39 3.02 5.92 8.78
C ILE A 39 3.43 6.43 7.40
N GLY A 40 4.00 7.65 7.32
CA GLY A 40 4.47 8.21 6.05
C GLY A 40 5.53 7.34 5.37
N LEU A 41 6.47 6.77 6.12
CA LEU A 41 7.51 5.90 5.57
C LEU A 41 6.94 4.55 5.14
N ILE A 42 6.00 4.00 5.91
CA ILE A 42 5.30 2.77 5.54
C ILE A 42 4.56 2.95 4.21
N ILE A 43 3.82 4.05 4.05
CA ILE A 43 3.13 4.41 2.81
C ILE A 43 4.11 4.57 1.65
N GLN A 44 5.25 5.25 1.86
CA GLN A 44 6.28 5.40 0.84
C GLN A 44 6.85 4.04 0.39
N VAL A 45 7.12 3.14 1.33
CA VAL A 45 7.60 1.80 1.03
C VAL A 45 6.54 0.99 0.28
N MET A 46 5.27 1.08 0.68
CA MET A 46 4.15 0.45 -0.06
C MET A 46 4.04 0.97 -1.49
N ALA A 47 4.12 2.28 -1.70
CA ALA A 47 4.07 2.88 -3.04
C ALA A 47 5.28 2.49 -3.89
N THR A 48 6.48 2.49 -3.30
CA THR A 48 7.72 2.06 -3.98
C THR A 48 7.63 0.59 -4.39
N GLU A 49 7.11 -0.25 -3.50
CA GLU A 49 6.93 -1.67 -3.76
C GLU A 49 5.88 -1.94 -4.84
N LEU A 50 4.80 -1.16 -4.85
CA LEU A 50 3.77 -1.22 -5.88
C LEU A 50 4.33 -0.76 -7.24
N ALA A 51 5.11 0.33 -7.28
CA ALA A 51 5.77 0.81 -8.49
C ALA A 51 6.70 -0.23 -9.10
N ARG A 52 7.53 -0.86 -8.24
CA ARG A 52 8.45 -1.94 -8.63
C ARG A 52 7.71 -3.14 -9.20
N SER A 53 6.60 -3.53 -8.57
CA SER A 53 5.86 -4.72 -8.97
C SER A 53 4.99 -4.53 -10.22
N LEU A 54 4.49 -3.31 -10.44
CA LEU A 54 3.71 -2.95 -11.62
C LEU A 54 4.56 -2.43 -12.78
N ASN A 55 5.86 -2.21 -12.54
CA ASN A 55 6.78 -1.58 -13.48
C ASN A 55 6.22 -0.23 -13.98
N CYS A 56 5.72 0.59 -13.04
CA CYS A 56 5.13 1.90 -13.29
C CYS A 56 5.89 3.02 -12.56
N SER A 57 5.54 4.27 -12.85
CA SER A 57 6.11 5.43 -12.17
C SER A 57 5.63 5.56 -10.72
N GLY A 58 6.34 6.36 -9.92
CA GLY A 58 5.94 6.65 -8.53
C GLY A 58 4.58 7.36 -8.41
N GLU A 59 4.24 8.22 -9.37
CA GLU A 59 2.92 8.86 -9.47
C GLU A 59 1.81 7.81 -9.71
N GLU A 60 1.96 6.97 -10.75
CA GLU A 60 0.99 5.92 -11.10
C GLU A 60 0.81 4.92 -9.93
N ALA A 61 1.89 4.59 -9.23
CA ALA A 61 1.83 3.73 -8.05
C ALA A 61 1.12 4.40 -6.87
N SER A 62 1.32 5.69 -6.66
CA SER A 62 0.64 6.43 -5.59
C SER A 62 -0.87 6.51 -5.83
N GLU A 63 -1.28 6.74 -7.09
CA GLU A 63 -2.68 6.67 -7.50
C GLU A 63 -3.25 5.25 -7.36
N SER A 64 -2.50 4.24 -7.80
CA SER A 64 -2.90 2.83 -7.66
C SER A 64 -3.07 2.43 -6.20
N LEU A 65 -2.20 2.93 -5.31
CA LEU A 65 -2.28 2.70 -3.86
C LEU A 65 -3.55 3.32 -3.25
N MET A 66 -3.99 4.49 -3.74
CA MET A 66 -5.25 5.11 -3.32
C MET A 66 -6.49 4.32 -3.78
N ASN A 67 -6.35 3.56 -4.86
CA ASN A 67 -7.42 2.80 -5.49
C ASN A 67 -7.43 1.30 -5.09
N LEU A 68 -6.53 0.86 -4.21
CA LEU A 68 -6.53 -0.52 -3.72
C LEU A 68 -7.79 -0.81 -2.90
N SER A 69 -8.29 -2.04 -3.02
CA SER A 69 -9.32 -2.52 -2.10
C SER A 69 -8.75 -2.62 -0.67
N PRO A 70 -9.60 -2.54 0.37
CA PRO A 70 -9.15 -2.69 1.76
C PRO A 70 -8.42 -4.03 2.02
N PHE A 71 -8.83 -5.09 1.32
CA PHE A 71 -8.17 -6.40 1.39
C PHE A 71 -6.75 -6.37 0.81
N ASP A 72 -6.57 -5.76 -0.37
CA ASP A 72 -5.27 -5.65 -1.02
C ASP A 72 -4.32 -4.75 -0.25
N MET A 73 -4.85 -3.63 0.29
CA MET A 73 -4.10 -2.72 1.15
C MET A 73 -3.59 -3.42 2.41
N LYS A 74 -4.46 -4.17 3.09
CA LYS A 74 -4.09 -4.97 4.26
C LYS A 74 -2.99 -5.99 3.94
N ASN A 75 -3.10 -6.68 2.80
CA ASN A 75 -2.12 -7.69 2.42
C ASN A 75 -0.77 -7.07 2.04
N LEU A 76 -0.76 -5.97 1.30
CA LEU A 76 0.47 -5.23 0.98
C LEU A 76 1.14 -4.71 2.26
N LEU A 77 0.36 -4.16 3.20
CA LEU A 77 0.88 -3.68 4.49
C LEU A 77 1.50 -4.82 5.31
N HIS A 78 0.82 -5.97 5.41
CA HIS A 78 1.35 -7.15 6.11
C HIS A 78 2.64 -7.65 5.48
N HIS A 79 2.70 -7.67 4.15
CA HIS A 79 3.90 -8.04 3.41
C HIS A 79 5.09 -7.14 3.77
N ILE A 80 4.91 -5.82 3.72
CA ILE A 80 5.94 -4.84 4.08
C ILE A 80 6.42 -5.01 5.53
N LEU A 81 5.48 -5.17 6.49
CA LEU A 81 5.82 -5.29 7.91
C LEU A 81 6.49 -6.62 8.26
N SER A 82 6.20 -7.68 7.51
CA SER A 82 6.77 -9.01 7.78
C SER A 82 8.27 -9.10 7.55
N GLY A 83 8.88 -8.07 6.92
CA GLY A 83 10.34 -8.00 6.73
C GLY A 83 10.91 -9.17 5.94
N LYS A 84 10.07 -9.98 5.29
CA LYS A 84 10.50 -10.99 4.34
C LYS A 84 11.13 -10.22 3.18
N GLU A 85 12.47 -10.14 3.17
CA GLU A 85 13.20 -9.82 1.94
C GLU A 85 12.59 -10.66 0.82
N PHE A 86 12.47 -10.10 -0.39
CA PHE A 86 11.93 -10.78 -1.58
C PHE A 86 12.81 -11.98 -2.00
N GLY A 87 12.85 -13.00 -1.16
CA GLY A 87 13.36 -14.33 -1.43
C GLY A 87 12.20 -15.22 -1.83
N VAL A 88 11.96 -15.28 -3.14
CA VAL A 88 11.43 -16.45 -3.88
C VAL A 88 9.93 -16.79 -3.80
N GLU A 89 9.13 -16.35 -2.82
CA GLU A 89 7.68 -16.65 -2.88
C GLU A 89 6.87 -15.44 -3.35
N ARG A 90 6.70 -15.38 -4.68
CA ARG A 90 5.86 -14.42 -5.40
C ARG A 90 4.54 -14.23 -4.65
N SER A 91 4.33 -13.04 -4.10
CA SER A 91 2.98 -12.54 -3.78
C SER A 91 2.23 -12.23 -5.09
N SER A 92 2.12 -13.23 -5.97
CA SER A 92 1.66 -13.11 -7.35
C SER A 92 0.22 -12.64 -7.46
N ASN A 93 -0.61 -12.87 -6.44
CA ASN A 93 -2.04 -12.56 -6.52
C ASN A 93 -2.35 -11.06 -6.38
N ILE A 94 -1.71 -10.34 -5.44
CA ILE A 94 -1.94 -8.90 -5.23
C ILE A 94 -1.48 -8.12 -6.47
N PHE A 95 -0.30 -8.45 -6.97
CA PHE A 95 0.27 -7.77 -8.14
C PHE A 95 -0.46 -8.14 -9.43
N THR A 96 -1.05 -9.32 -9.55
CA THR A 96 -1.88 -9.67 -10.71
C THR A 96 -3.13 -8.79 -10.78
N TYR A 97 -3.84 -8.59 -9.65
CA TYR A 97 -4.99 -7.69 -9.59
C TYR A 97 -4.59 -6.25 -9.90
N ALA A 98 -3.59 -5.71 -9.19
CA ALA A 98 -3.13 -4.34 -9.40
C ALA A 98 -2.63 -4.10 -10.84
N ARG A 99 -1.99 -5.11 -11.47
CA ARG A 99 -1.57 -5.05 -12.87
C ARG A 99 -2.75 -5.08 -13.85
N VAL A 100 -3.80 -5.84 -13.56
CA VAL A 100 -5.04 -5.81 -14.36
C VAL A 100 -5.71 -4.44 -14.25
N TYR A 101 -5.85 -3.87 -13.04
CA TYR A 101 -6.45 -2.55 -12.84
C TYR A 101 -5.70 -1.44 -13.61
N THR A 102 -4.37 -1.42 -13.51
CA THR A 102 -3.56 -0.45 -14.27
C THR A 102 -3.68 -0.66 -15.79
N HIS A 103 -3.74 -1.90 -16.28
CA HIS A 103 -3.93 -2.17 -17.71
C HIS A 103 -5.32 -1.73 -18.21
N THR A 104 -6.38 -1.93 -17.41
CA THR A 104 -7.73 -1.48 -17.76
C THR A 104 -7.85 0.05 -17.80
N HIS A 105 -7.14 0.77 -16.92
CA HIS A 105 -7.18 2.25 -16.90
C HIS A 105 -6.34 2.90 -18.00
N LYS A 106 -5.31 2.21 -18.52
CA LYS A 106 -4.53 2.69 -19.67
C LYS A 106 -5.34 2.75 -20.97
N HIS A 107 -6.42 1.98 -21.09
CA HIS A 107 -7.23 1.93 -22.32
C HIS A 107 -8.38 2.96 -22.35
N THR A 108 -8.64 3.67 -21.24
CA THR A 108 -9.75 4.64 -21.13
C THR A 108 -9.32 6.10 -21.28
N HIS A 109 -8.03 6.38 -21.46
CA HIS A 109 -7.52 7.76 -21.59
C HIS A 109 -6.64 7.99 -22.85
N THR A 110 -6.83 7.16 -23.87
CA THR A 110 -6.36 7.42 -25.25
C THR A 110 -7.51 7.21 -26.22
N SER A 111 -8.41 8.18 -26.29
CA SER A 111 -9.30 8.46 -27.43
C SER A 111 -9.62 9.94 -27.41
#